data_AF-A0A354PBI3-F1
#
_entry.id   AF-A0A354PBI3-F1
#
_cell.length_a   1.000
_cell.length_b   1.000
_cell.length_c   1.000
_cell.angle_alpha   90.00
_cell.angle_beta   90.00
_cell.angle_gamma   90.00
#
_symmetry.space_group_name_H-M   'P 1'
#
loop_
_entity.id
_entity.type
_entity.pdbx_description
1 polymer ?
#
loop_
_entity_poly.entity_id
_entity_poly.type
_entity_poly.pdbx_seq_one_letter_code
_entity_poly.pdbx_strand_id
1 'polypeptide(L)'
;MSFLRLKNRHDEAFDILSTSIDPQLSKYVAAIPGYATRLNAFYSRLGVKNVVWTFPTSVIPTTMEVRKPFEYELCVRTDRVVAYVEEHSWNGYLHGKRPDFEFSQAPAQYQDMSILINAPILASEIKTTRRFHMLGSPQHFEMVDERWHDLTQLVISRCLALS
;
A
#
# COMPACT_ATOMS: atom_id res chain seq x y z
N MET A 1 -16.35 -8.53 -12.97
CA MET A 1 -15.25 -8.38 -11.99
C MET A 1 -15.39 -7.04 -11.32
N SER A 2 -15.25 -6.97 -9.99
CA SER A 2 -15.30 -5.73 -9.23
C SER A 2 -13.90 -5.14 -9.02
N PHE A 3 -13.83 -3.82 -8.86
CA PHE A 3 -12.60 -3.07 -8.61
C PHE A 3 -12.72 -2.28 -7.30
N LEU A 4 -11.58 -2.05 -6.66
CA LEU A 4 -11.44 -1.20 -5.48
C LEU A 4 -10.57 0.00 -5.82
N ARG A 5 -10.98 1.18 -5.35
CA ARG A 5 -10.14 2.38 -5.34
C ARG A 5 -9.41 2.45 -4.03
N LEU A 6 -8.09 2.33 -4.11
CA LEU A 6 -7.20 2.24 -2.98
C LEU A 6 -6.15 3.34 -3.09
N LYS A 7 -5.47 3.59 -1.99
CA LYS A 7 -4.27 4.40 -1.99
C LYS A 7 -3.17 3.74 -1.21
N ASN A 8 -1.95 4.01 -1.66
CA ASN A 8 -0.73 3.59 -1.01
C ASN A 8 0.14 4.83 -0.78
N ARG A 9 0.90 4.86 0.31
CA ARG A 9 1.83 5.94 0.61
C ARG A 9 3.19 5.38 0.96
N HIS A 10 4.24 5.92 0.33
CA HIS A 10 5.62 5.50 0.57
C HIS A 10 6.60 6.67 0.42
N ASP A 11 7.86 6.40 0.76
CA ASP A 11 8.96 7.29 0.45
C ASP A 11 9.14 7.46 -1.07
N GLU A 12 9.78 8.55 -1.48
CA GLU A 12 9.97 8.89 -2.90
C GLU A 12 10.87 7.89 -3.64
N ALA A 13 11.73 7.15 -2.93
CA ALA A 13 12.61 6.16 -3.51
C ALA A 13 11.94 4.77 -3.65
N PHE A 14 10.70 4.62 -3.16
CA PHE A 14 9.99 3.36 -3.19
C PHE A 14 9.47 3.06 -4.59
N ASP A 15 10.02 2.03 -5.22
CA ASP A 15 9.50 1.50 -6.47
C ASP A 15 8.32 0.55 -6.21
N ILE A 16 7.09 1.08 -6.35
CA ILE A 16 5.85 0.32 -6.19
C ILE A 16 5.66 -0.79 -7.23
N LEU A 17 6.35 -0.71 -8.37
CA LEU A 17 6.30 -1.70 -9.44
C LEU A 17 7.31 -2.84 -9.22
N SER A 18 8.19 -2.73 -8.21
CA SER A 18 9.19 -3.74 -7.91
C SER A 18 8.55 -5.10 -7.60
N THR A 19 9.11 -6.13 -8.23
CA THR A 19 8.72 -7.53 -8.00
C THR A 19 9.24 -8.07 -6.67
N SER A 20 10.23 -7.40 -6.07
CA SER A 20 10.88 -7.78 -4.82
C SER A 20 10.75 -6.64 -3.81
N ILE A 21 9.79 -6.78 -2.89
CA ILE A 21 9.66 -5.91 -1.73
C ILE A 21 10.26 -6.67 -0.56
N ASP A 22 11.55 -6.48 -0.30
CA ASP A 22 12.22 -7.15 0.82
C ASP A 22 11.80 -6.49 2.15
N PRO A 23 11.10 -7.20 3.05
CA PRO A 23 10.69 -6.67 4.34
C PRO A 23 11.88 -6.29 5.23
N GLN A 24 13.06 -6.90 5.03
CA GLN A 24 14.28 -6.61 5.79
C GLN A 24 14.85 -5.23 5.50
N LEU A 25 14.56 -4.66 4.32
CA LEU A 25 14.99 -3.31 3.95
C LEU A 25 14.08 -2.22 4.55
N SER A 26 13.00 -2.61 5.24
CA SER A 26 12.13 -1.66 5.89
C SER A 26 12.86 -0.93 7.03
N LYS A 27 12.77 0.40 7.04
CA LYS A 27 13.27 1.25 8.14
C LYS A 27 12.73 0.86 9.52
N TYR A 28 11.56 0.20 9.57
CA TYR A 28 10.96 -0.25 10.83
C TYR A 28 11.71 -1.43 11.46
N VAL A 29 12.49 -2.19 10.69
CA VAL A 29 13.30 -3.31 11.20
C VAL A 29 14.27 -2.84 12.28
N ALA A 30 14.90 -1.67 12.09
CA ALA A 30 15.80 -1.09 13.08
C ALA A 30 15.06 -0.44 14.27
N ALA A 31 13.83 0.05 14.06
CA ALA A 31 13.09 0.83 15.05
C ALA A 31 12.18 -0.01 15.96
N ILE A 32 11.75 -1.19 15.50
CA ILE A 32 10.75 -2.01 16.18
C ILE A 32 11.33 -3.42 16.43
N PRO A 33 11.62 -3.79 17.68
CA PRO A 33 12.15 -5.11 18.01
C PRO A 33 11.24 -6.25 17.53
N GLY A 34 11.83 -7.18 16.77
CA GLY A 34 11.13 -8.34 16.23
C GLY A 34 10.20 -8.06 15.05
N TYR A 35 10.20 -6.83 14.50
CA TYR A 35 9.33 -6.42 13.39
C TYR A 35 9.42 -7.37 12.20
N ALA A 36 10.62 -7.62 11.70
CA ALA A 36 10.86 -8.47 10.54
C ALA A 36 10.33 -9.90 10.77
N THR A 37 10.58 -10.46 11.96
CA THR A 37 10.09 -11.80 12.33
C THR A 37 8.57 -11.87 12.37
N ARG A 38 7.90 -10.90 13.00
CA ARG A 38 6.43 -10.84 13.07
C ARG A 38 5.79 -10.66 11.70
N LEU A 39 6.37 -9.79 10.87
CA LEU A 39 5.91 -9.56 9.51
C LEU A 39 6.04 -10.81 8.64
N ASN A 40 7.19 -11.48 8.70
CA ASN A 40 7.42 -12.74 7.99
C ASN A 40 6.47 -13.85 8.45
N ALA A 41 6.19 -13.95 9.76
CA ALA A 41 5.24 -14.91 10.30
C ALA A 41 3.81 -14.64 9.77
N PHE A 42 3.40 -13.37 9.71
CA PHE A 42 2.11 -13.00 9.14
C PHE A 42 2.00 -13.31 7.65
N TYR A 43 3.02 -12.96 6.85
CA TYR A 43 3.02 -13.27 5.41
C TYR A 43 3.01 -14.77 5.15
N SER A 44 3.72 -15.54 5.98
CA SER A 44 3.68 -17.01 5.94
C SER A 44 2.28 -17.55 6.21
N ARG A 45 1.55 -16.99 7.19
CA ARG A 45 0.14 -17.36 7.47
C ARG A 45 -0.79 -17.08 6.30
N LEU A 46 -0.53 -16.00 5.55
CA LEU A 46 -1.30 -15.65 4.36
C LEU A 46 -0.89 -16.43 3.11
N GLY A 47 0.22 -17.19 3.15
CA GLY A 47 0.75 -17.88 1.98
C GLY A 47 1.28 -16.93 0.90
N VAL A 48 1.73 -15.73 1.28
CA VAL A 48 2.22 -14.70 0.35
C VAL A 48 3.71 -14.44 0.55
N LYS A 49 4.37 -13.98 -0.51
CA LYS A 49 5.77 -13.54 -0.46
C LYS A 49 5.87 -12.02 -0.25
N ASN A 50 5.21 -11.28 -1.14
CA ASN A 50 5.28 -9.83 -1.20
C ASN A 50 3.88 -9.25 -1.33
N VAL A 51 3.58 -8.22 -0.52
CA VAL A 51 2.32 -7.48 -0.56
C VAL A 51 2.60 -5.99 -0.46
N VAL A 52 1.68 -5.20 -0.98
CA VAL A 52 1.63 -3.75 -0.77
C VAL A 52 0.51 -3.43 0.19
N TRP A 53 0.82 -2.64 1.22
CA TRP A 53 -0.16 -2.14 2.16
C TRP A 53 -0.88 -0.93 1.57
N THR A 54 -2.20 -0.95 1.59
CA THR A 54 -3.05 0.09 1.01
C THR A 54 -4.21 0.42 1.94
N PHE A 55 -4.92 1.51 1.65
CA PHE A 55 -6.10 1.94 2.39
C PHE A 55 -7.19 2.36 1.39
N PRO A 56 -8.48 2.33 1.75
CA PRO A 56 -9.51 2.95 0.93
C PRO A 56 -9.21 4.42 0.67
N THR A 57 -9.57 4.92 -0.52
CA THR A 57 -9.41 6.35 -0.83
C THR A 57 -10.27 7.26 0.06
N SER A 58 -11.34 6.72 0.66
CA SER A 58 -12.21 7.43 1.61
C SER A 58 -11.54 7.74 2.94
N VAL A 59 -10.50 7.00 3.33
CA VAL A 59 -9.78 7.26 4.59
C VAL A 59 -9.02 8.56 4.44
N ILE A 60 -9.39 9.63 5.13
CA ILE A 60 -8.60 10.86 5.14
C ILE A 60 -7.53 10.70 6.23
N PRO A 61 -6.24 10.64 5.88
CA PRO A 61 -5.19 10.48 6.85
C PRO A 61 -5.04 11.81 7.60
N THR A 62 -5.17 11.75 8.91
CA THR A 62 -5.05 12.91 9.80
C THR A 62 -3.61 13.41 9.91
N THR A 63 -2.64 12.56 9.57
CA THR A 63 -1.22 12.89 9.56
C THR A 63 -0.56 12.34 8.30
N MET A 64 0.26 13.16 7.65
CA MET A 64 1.21 12.64 6.68
C MET A 64 2.48 12.23 7.43
N GLU A 65 2.82 10.94 7.37
CA GLU A 65 4.14 10.53 7.82
C GLU A 65 5.19 11.30 7.00
N VAL A 66 6.04 12.08 7.66
CA VAL A 66 7.07 12.94 7.03
C VAL A 66 7.89 12.21 5.95
N ARG A 67 8.03 10.90 6.12
CA ARG A 67 8.83 10.03 5.27
C ARG A 67 8.05 9.37 4.13
N LYS A 68 6.75 9.65 3.98
CA LYS A 68 5.92 9.07 2.92
C LYS A 68 5.23 10.17 2.09
N PRO A 69 5.99 11.05 1.42
CA PRO A 69 5.44 12.18 0.67
C PRO A 69 4.78 11.78 -0.66
N PHE A 70 4.92 10.52 -1.08
CA PHE A 70 4.36 10.05 -2.34
C PHE A 70 3.13 9.18 -2.10
N GLU A 71 2.04 9.49 -2.79
CA GLU A 71 0.79 8.75 -2.75
C GLU A 71 0.46 8.20 -4.14
N TYR A 72 0.18 6.90 -4.21
CA TYR A 72 -0.35 6.25 -5.39
C TYR A 72 -1.85 6.05 -5.20
N GLU A 73 -2.66 6.57 -6.12
CA GLU A 73 -4.05 6.17 -6.25
C GLU A 73 -4.12 4.96 -7.20
N LEU A 74 -4.71 3.88 -6.70
CA LEU A 74 -4.76 2.59 -7.36
C LEU A 74 -6.21 2.20 -7.65
N CYS A 75 -6.47 1.58 -8.80
CA CYS A 75 -7.70 0.85 -9.10
C CYS A 75 -7.35 -0.61 -9.30
N VAL A 76 -7.63 -1.42 -8.28
CA VAL A 76 -7.17 -2.80 -8.16
C VAL A 76 -8.35 -3.74 -8.26
N ARG A 77 -8.18 -4.87 -8.96
CA ARG A 77 -9.23 -5.91 -9.00
C ARG A 77 -9.38 -6.57 -7.63
N THR A 78 -10.59 -6.93 -7.25
CA THR A 78 -10.85 -7.53 -5.93
C THR A 78 -10.12 -8.85 -5.70
N ASP A 79 -9.83 -9.62 -6.74
CA ASP A 79 -9.09 -10.89 -6.66
C ASP A 79 -7.59 -10.73 -6.41
N ARG A 80 -7.06 -9.50 -6.46
CA ARG A 80 -5.68 -9.17 -6.05
C ARG A 80 -5.53 -8.99 -4.54
N VAL A 81 -6.65 -8.81 -3.83
CA VAL A 81 -6.65 -8.59 -2.38
C VAL A 81 -6.38 -9.89 -1.66
N VAL A 82 -5.44 -9.87 -0.73
CA VAL A 82 -5.02 -11.04 0.04
C VAL A 82 -5.49 -10.99 1.49
N ALA A 83 -5.65 -9.79 2.05
CA ALA A 83 -6.21 -9.63 3.40
C ALA A 83 -6.75 -8.22 3.63
N TYR A 84 -7.68 -8.14 4.57
CA TYR A 84 -8.18 -6.93 5.23
C TYR A 84 -7.73 -6.99 6.69
N VAL A 85 -7.05 -5.94 7.14
CA VAL A 85 -6.38 -5.89 8.44
C VAL A 85 -6.82 -4.65 9.20
N GLU A 86 -7.23 -4.82 10.45
CA GLU A 86 -7.53 -3.69 11.33
C GLU A 86 -6.23 -3.03 11.82
N GLU A 87 -6.07 -1.74 11.56
CA GLU A 87 -4.83 -1.01 11.81
C GLU A 87 -4.43 -1.00 13.30
N HIS A 88 -5.40 -0.84 14.21
CA HIS A 88 -5.11 -0.78 15.65
C HIS A 88 -4.56 -2.11 16.18
N SER A 89 -5.23 -3.21 15.83
CA SER A 89 -4.81 -4.56 16.24
C SER A 89 -3.48 -4.95 15.60
N TRP A 90 -3.28 -4.61 14.32
CA TRP A 90 -2.02 -4.81 13.61
C TRP A 90 -0.84 -4.09 14.26
N ASN A 91 -1.01 -2.80 14.60
CA ASN A 91 0.02 -2.02 15.26
C ASN A 91 0.39 -2.62 16.63
N GLY A 92 -0.61 -3.07 17.40
CA GLY A 92 -0.38 -3.80 18.65
C GLY A 92 0.46 -5.07 18.47
N TYR A 93 0.16 -5.86 17.43
CA TYR A 93 0.92 -7.05 17.07
C TYR A 93 2.37 -6.71 16.68
N LEU A 94 2.58 -5.76 15.78
CA LEU A 94 3.92 -5.36 15.31
C LEU A 94 4.84 -4.91 16.45
N HIS A 95 4.30 -4.24 17.47
CA HIS A 95 5.05 -3.80 18.64
C HIS A 95 5.15 -4.84 19.77
N GLY A 96 4.59 -6.04 19.58
CA GLY A 96 4.63 -7.10 20.59
C GLY A 96 3.75 -6.83 21.81
N LYS A 97 2.86 -5.86 21.72
CA LYS A 97 1.87 -5.55 22.76
C LYS A 97 0.73 -6.56 22.76
N ARG A 98 0.56 -7.27 21.64
CA ARG A 98 -0.38 -8.39 21.48
C ARG A 98 0.31 -9.57 20.81
N PRO A 99 -0.02 -10.81 21.19
CA PRO A 99 0.54 -12.01 20.57
C PRO A 99 -0.06 -12.29 19.18
N ASP A 100 -1.26 -11.77 18.92
CA ASP A 100 -2.05 -12.02 17.72
C ASP A 100 -2.95 -10.81 17.34
N PHE A 101 -3.58 -10.92 16.16
CA PHE A 101 -4.62 -10.03 15.68
C PHE A 101 -5.51 -10.76 14.66
N GLU A 102 -6.69 -10.21 14.38
CA GLU A 102 -7.65 -10.75 13.39
C GLU A 102 -7.49 -10.09 12.01
N PHE A 103 -7.67 -10.89 10.95
CA PHE A 103 -7.73 -10.43 9.57
C PHE A 103 -8.82 -11.18 8.82
N SER A 104 -9.34 -10.58 7.75
CA SER A 104 -10.31 -11.21 6.85
C SER A 104 -9.73 -11.39 5.45
N GLN A 105 -10.05 -12.49 4.78
CA GLN A 105 -9.83 -12.65 3.33
C GLN A 105 -11.11 -12.38 2.53
N ALA A 106 -12.25 -12.33 3.21
CA ALA A 106 -13.52 -11.97 2.60
C ALA A 106 -13.72 -10.45 2.59
N PRO A 107 -14.43 -9.92 1.59
CA PRO A 107 -14.95 -8.56 1.59
C PRO A 107 -15.56 -8.13 2.94
N ALA A 108 -14.91 -7.20 3.64
CA ALA A 108 -15.39 -6.61 4.89
C ALA A 108 -15.95 -5.20 4.64
N GLN A 109 -16.61 -4.58 5.63
CA GLN A 109 -17.00 -3.16 5.53
C GLN A 109 -15.73 -2.30 5.68
N TYR A 110 -15.14 -1.94 4.55
CA TYR A 110 -13.73 -1.57 4.40
C TYR A 110 -13.26 -0.25 5.00
N GLN A 111 -14.14 0.58 5.54
CA GLN A 111 -13.84 2.01 5.70
C GLN A 111 -12.68 2.30 6.66
N ASP A 112 -12.39 1.40 7.60
CA ASP A 112 -11.33 1.58 8.62
C ASP A 112 -10.24 0.48 8.58
N MET A 113 -10.16 -0.28 7.48
CA MET A 113 -9.21 -1.38 7.35
C MET A 113 -8.06 -1.05 6.41
N SER A 114 -6.87 -1.50 6.78
CA SER A 114 -5.73 -1.65 5.88
C SER A 114 -6.00 -2.83 4.93
N ILE A 115 -5.69 -2.65 3.66
CA ILE A 115 -5.95 -3.63 2.59
C ILE A 115 -4.62 -4.07 2.02
N LEU A 116 -4.34 -5.37 2.09
CA LEU A 116 -3.14 -5.97 1.53
C LEU A 116 -3.47 -6.48 0.14
N ILE A 117 -2.70 -6.03 -0.84
CA ILE A 117 -2.78 -6.53 -2.21
C ILE A 117 -1.48 -7.23 -2.56
N ASN A 118 -1.55 -8.26 -3.40
CA ASN A 118 -0.34 -8.93 -3.90
C ASN A 118 0.58 -7.90 -4.57
N ALA A 119 1.89 -8.13 -4.52
CA ALA A 119 2.89 -7.38 -5.27
C ALA A 119 3.45 -8.23 -6.44
N PRO A 120 4.03 -7.61 -7.49
CA PRO A 120 4.11 -6.16 -7.74
C PRO A 120 2.75 -5.55 -8.08
N ILE A 121 2.65 -4.23 -7.96
CA ILE A 121 1.54 -3.47 -8.55
C ILE A 121 1.74 -3.40 -10.06
N LEU A 122 0.66 -3.58 -10.82
CA LEU A 122 0.71 -3.44 -12.27
C LEU A 122 0.63 -1.96 -12.63
N ALA A 123 1.38 -1.52 -13.64
CA ALA A 123 1.32 -0.14 -14.12
C ALA A 123 -0.12 0.30 -14.50
N SER A 124 -0.94 -0.64 -14.98
CA SER A 124 -2.35 -0.39 -15.30
C SER A 124 -3.26 -0.17 -14.08
N GLU A 125 -2.82 -0.59 -12.89
CA GLU A 125 -3.53 -0.38 -11.63
C GLU A 125 -3.30 1.03 -11.09
N ILE A 126 -2.19 1.68 -11.43
CA ILE A 126 -1.89 3.06 -11.03
C ILE A 126 -2.76 4.02 -11.87
N LYS A 127 -3.49 4.91 -11.21
CA LYS A 127 -4.32 5.94 -11.86
C LYS A 127 -3.71 7.32 -11.75
N THR A 128 -3.23 7.65 -10.57
CA THR A 128 -2.66 8.94 -10.28
C THR A 128 -1.53 8.77 -9.29
N THR A 129 -0.50 9.59 -9.41
CA THR A 129 0.54 9.74 -8.40
C THR A 129 0.56 11.18 -7.92
N ARG A 130 0.56 11.37 -6.61
CA ARG A 130 0.59 12.68 -5.96
C ARG A 130 1.85 12.79 -5.10
N ARG A 131 2.50 13.94 -5.16
CA ARG A 131 3.59 14.33 -4.28
C ARG A 131 3.11 15.43 -3.36
N PHE A 132 3.45 15.29 -2.09
CA PHE A 132 3.17 16.29 -1.09
C PHE A 132 4.45 16.82 -0.43
N HIS A 133 4.36 18.05 0.06
CA HIS A 133 5.38 18.72 0.85
C HIS A 133 4.81 19.08 2.23
N MET A 134 5.58 18.84 3.29
CA MET A 134 5.17 19.14 4.66
C MET A 134 5.50 20.59 5.02
N LEU A 135 4.51 21.32 5.52
CA LEU A 135 4.61 22.71 5.95
C LEU A 135 4.79 22.80 7.47
N GLY A 136 6.03 22.61 7.93
CA GLY A 136 6.41 22.76 9.35
C GLY A 136 5.93 21.67 10.31
N SER A 137 4.85 20.93 9.99
CA SER A 137 4.32 19.84 10.83
C SER A 137 3.62 18.74 10.02
N PRO A 138 3.54 17.49 10.50
CA PRO A 138 2.89 16.36 9.81
C PRO A 138 1.39 16.55 9.47
N GLN A 139 0.71 17.48 10.15
CA GLN A 139 -0.70 17.80 9.95
C GLN A 139 -0.91 18.89 8.89
N HIS A 140 0.13 19.64 8.55
CA HIS A 140 0.07 20.73 7.58
C HIS A 140 0.93 20.36 6.39
N PHE A 141 0.29 20.15 5.24
CA PHE A 141 0.98 19.76 4.03
C PHE A 141 0.25 20.28 2.79
N GLU A 142 0.98 20.42 1.70
CA GLU A 142 0.48 20.85 0.40
C GLU A 142 0.82 19.82 -0.67
N MET A 143 -0.05 19.67 -1.65
CA MET A 143 0.24 18.90 -2.86
C MET A 143 1.05 19.78 -3.81
N VAL A 144 2.17 19.26 -4.30
CA VAL A 144 3.11 20.01 -5.15
C VAL A 144 3.27 19.42 -6.56
N ASP A 145 2.88 18.16 -6.76
CA ASP A 145 2.91 17.49 -8.06
C ASP A 145 1.75 16.45 -8.11
N GLU A 146 1.04 16.41 -9.23
CA GLU A 146 0.06 15.36 -9.55
C GLU A 146 0.29 14.90 -11.00
N ARG A 147 0.45 13.59 -11.18
CA ARG A 147 0.63 12.98 -12.51
C ARG A 147 -0.42 11.93 -12.76
N TRP A 148 -1.04 12.02 -13.94
CA TRP A 148 -2.03 11.08 -14.41
C TRP A 148 -1.36 9.94 -15.19
N HIS A 149 -1.76 8.71 -14.88
CA HIS A 149 -1.33 7.53 -15.64
C HIS A 149 -2.43 7.22 -16.66
N ASP A 150 -2.27 7.76 -17.87
CA ASP A 150 -3.24 7.61 -18.95
C ASP A 150 -3.43 6.13 -19.33
N LEU A 151 -4.64 5.61 -19.11
CA LEU A 151 -5.04 4.27 -19.55
C LEU A 151 -4.88 4.07 -21.07
N THR A 152 -4.89 5.17 -21.82
CA THR A 152 -4.75 5.25 -23.27
C THR A 152 -3.36 4.81 -23.76
N GLN A 153 -2.28 5.07 -23.01
CA GLN A 153 -0.93 4.62 -23.38
C GLN A 153 -0.76 3.10 -23.28
N LEU A 154 -1.60 2.43 -22.47
CA LEU A 154 -1.53 0.98 -22.24
C LEU A 154 -2.24 0.14 -23.32
N VAL A 155 -3.20 0.76 -24.04
CA VAL A 155 -3.87 0.14 -25.20
C VAL A 155 -3.07 0.41 -26.48
N ILE A 156 -2.54 1.62 -26.66
CA ILE A 156 -1.79 2.01 -27.87
C ILE A 156 -0.46 1.25 -27.99
N SER A 157 0.27 1.05 -26.89
CA SER A 157 1.53 0.27 -26.89
C SER A 157 1.32 -1.23 -27.17
N ARG A 158 0.14 -1.78 -26.87
CA ARG A 158 -0.19 -3.19 -27.19
C ARG A 158 -0.71 -3.38 -28.61
N CYS A 159 -1.35 -2.37 -29.20
CA CYS A 159 -1.72 -2.42 -30.62
C CYS A 159 -0.52 -2.23 -31.55
N LEU A 160 0.49 -1.45 -31.15
CA LEU A 160 1.70 -1.21 -31.95
C LEU A 160 2.80 -2.29 -31.79
N ALA A 161 2.67 -3.18 -30.81
CA ALA A 161 3.59 -4.32 -30.61
C ALA A 161 3.05 -5.65 -31.19
N LEU A 162 1.84 -5.64 -31.75
CA LEU A 162 1.18 -6.78 -32.39
C LEU A 162 0.85 -6.52 -33.88
N SER A 163 1.40 -5.44 -34.45
CA SER A 163 1.36 -5.05 -35.86
C SER A 163 2.77 -4.86 -36.37
#